data_AF-A0A4Y2KIX2-F1
#
_entry.id   AF-A0A4Y2KIX2-F1
#
_cell.length_a   1.000
_cell.length_b   1.000
_cell.length_c   1.000
_cell.angle_alpha   90.00
_cell.angle_beta   90.00
_cell.angle_gamma   90.00
#
_symmetry.space_group_name_H-M   'P 1'
#
loop_
_entity.id
_entity.type
_entity.pdbx_description
1 polymer ?
#
loop_
_entity_poly.entity_id
_entity_poly.type
_entity_poly.pdbx_seq_one_letter_code
_entity_poly.pdbx_strand_id
1 'polypeptide(L)'
;ILKIRATVEGINIDEESLLALGEIGVKTTLRYAVQLLSPASLLAKVSGRTSVKKQDVEEICGLFRDAKSSAKLLLAQSDKYLK
;
A
#
# COMPACT_ATOMS: atom_id res chain seq x y z
N ILE A 1 -8.67 4.28 11.94
CA ILE A 1 -8.62 2.82 11.66
C ILE A 1 -7.21 2.36 11.31
N LEU A 2 -6.54 2.92 10.28
CA LEU A 2 -5.17 2.53 9.90
C LEU A 2 -4.17 2.61 11.05
N LYS A 3 -4.22 3.68 11.86
CA LYS A 3 -3.38 3.84 13.07
C LYS A 3 -3.51 2.67 14.04
N ILE A 4 -4.76 2.26 14.33
CA ILE A 4 -5.05 1.14 15.24
C ILE A 4 -4.44 -0.14 14.69
N ARG A 5 -4.56 -0.38 13.37
CA ARG A 5 -4.00 -1.58 12.74
C ARG A 5 -2.48 -1.60 12.77
N ALA A 6 -1.83 -0.46 12.49
CA ALA A 6 -0.39 -0.32 12.59
C ALA A 6 0.10 -0.60 14.02
N THR A 7 -0.60 -0.10 15.05
CA THR A 7 -0.29 -0.40 16.46
C THR A 7 -0.44 -1.89 16.79
N VAL A 8 -1.52 -2.54 16.33
CA VAL A 8 -1.74 -3.98 16.54
C VAL A 8 -0.66 -4.84 15.87
N GLU A 9 -0.18 -4.43 14.70
CA GLU A 9 0.88 -5.14 13.97
C GLU A 9 2.30 -4.74 14.43
N GLY A 10 2.43 -3.82 15.40
CA GLY A 10 3.74 -3.35 15.87
C GLY A 10 4.53 -2.56 14.83
N ILE A 11 3.84 -1.91 13.89
CA ILE A 11 4.43 -1.13 12.80
C ILE A 11 4.54 0.33 13.23
N ASN A 12 5.77 0.83 13.33
CA ASN A 12 6.02 2.26 13.47
C ASN A 12 5.82 2.95 12.12
N ILE A 13 5.01 3.99 12.11
CA ILE A 13 4.69 4.77 10.92
C ILE A 13 4.61 6.26 11.26
N ASP A 14 5.26 7.08 10.45
CA ASP A 14 5.25 8.53 10.62
C ASP A 14 3.87 9.11 10.23
N GLU A 15 3.49 10.25 10.81
CA GLU A 15 2.17 10.83 10.58
C GLU A 15 1.92 11.18 9.11
N GLU A 16 2.94 11.67 8.39
CA GLU A 16 2.83 11.97 6.95
C GLU A 16 2.54 10.70 6.13
N SER A 17 3.21 9.59 6.45
CA SER A 17 2.99 8.29 5.82
C SER A 17 1.58 7.76 6.09
N LEU A 18 1.08 7.96 7.31
CA LEU A 18 -0.26 7.57 7.71
C LEU A 18 -1.34 8.38 6.97
N LEU A 19 -1.12 9.68 6.76
CA LEU A 19 -2.00 10.53 5.95
C LEU A 19 -2.01 10.07 4.49
N ALA A 20 -0.84 9.80 3.90
CA ALA A 20 -0.73 9.29 2.53
C ALA A 20 -1.48 7.95 2.34
N LEU A 21 -1.33 7.02 3.28
CA LEU A 21 -2.10 5.76 3.29
C LEU A 21 -3.62 6.00 3.43
N GLY A 22 -4.02 7.00 4.21
CA GLY A 22 -5.41 7.43 4.32
C GLY A 22 -5.99 7.89 2.98
N GLU A 23 -5.26 8.75 2.27
CA GLU A 23 -5.65 9.22 0.94
C GLU A 23 -5.74 8.07 -0.08
N ILE A 24 -4.78 7.13 -0.05
CA ILE A 24 -4.82 5.92 -0.88
C ILE A 24 -6.07 5.11 -0.56
N GLY A 25 -6.40 4.95 0.72
CA GLY A 25 -7.60 4.25 1.16
C GLY A 25 -8.90 4.89 0.67
N VAL A 26 -8.95 6.23 0.56
CA VAL A 26 -10.08 6.96 -0.02
C VAL A 26 -10.15 6.78 -1.54
N LYS A 27 -9.02 6.82 -2.24
CA LYS A 27 -8.95 6.64 -3.71
C LYS A 27 -9.25 5.20 -4.15
N THR A 28 -8.98 4.23 -3.29
CA THR A 28 -9.12 2.79 -3.57
C THR A 28 -10.13 2.16 -2.62
N THR A 29 -9.66 1.44 -1.59
CA THR A 29 -10.47 0.89 -0.50
C THR A 29 -9.64 0.86 0.78
N LEU A 30 -10.33 0.91 1.94
CA LEU A 30 -9.68 0.75 3.24
C LEU A 30 -8.94 -0.58 3.37
N ARG A 31 -9.46 -1.66 2.76
CA ARG A 31 -8.81 -2.98 2.75
C ARG A 31 -7.45 -2.92 2.09
N TYR A 32 -7.37 -2.29 0.92
CA TYR A 32 -6.12 -2.14 0.19
C TYR A 32 -5.11 -1.31 1.00
N ALA A 33 -5.51 -0.16 1.57
CA ALA A 33 -4.63 0.62 2.43
C ALA A 33 -4.10 -0.16 3.65
N VAL A 34 -4.94 -0.99 4.28
CA VAL A 34 -4.49 -1.88 5.37
C VAL A 34 -3.47 -2.90 4.88
N GLN A 35 -3.69 -3.50 3.72
CA GLN A 35 -2.77 -4.49 3.14
C GLN A 35 -1.40 -3.90 2.78
N LEU A 36 -1.31 -2.60 2.50
CA LEU A 36 -0.04 -1.93 2.20
C LEU A 36 0.84 -1.71 3.46
N LEU A 37 0.30 -1.78 4.67
CA LEU A 37 1.06 -1.56 5.92
C LEU A 37 2.19 -2.59 6.09
N SER A 38 1.90 -3.87 5.90
CA SER A 38 2.87 -4.94 6.07
C SER A 38 4.04 -4.89 5.07
N PRO A 39 3.81 -4.76 3.74
CA PRO A 39 4.91 -4.60 2.78
C PRO A 39 5.65 -3.27 2.94
N ALA A 40 4.99 -2.17 3.33
CA ALA A 40 5.67 -0.91 3.64
C ALA A 40 6.61 -1.03 4.85
N SER A 41 6.19 -1.77 5.89
CA SER A 41 7.07 -2.08 7.03
C SER A 41 8.26 -2.95 6.63
N LEU A 42 8.05 -3.93 5.75
CA LEU A 42 9.14 -4.75 5.23
C LEU A 42 10.15 -3.90 4.44
N LEU A 43 9.68 -2.99 3.58
CA LEU A 43 10.54 -2.13 2.78
C LEU A 43 11.35 -1.16 3.67
N ALA A 44 10.74 -0.61 4.71
CA ALA A 44 11.44 0.16 5.72
C ALA A 44 12.54 -0.66 6.40
N LYS A 45 12.26 -1.91 6.81
CA LYS A 45 13.24 -2.82 7.40
C LYS A 45 14.40 -3.17 6.45
N VAL A 46 14.11 -3.44 5.18
CA VAL A 46 15.13 -3.70 4.15
C VAL A 46 16.01 -2.47 3.94
N SER A 47 15.45 -1.27 4.05
CA SER A 47 16.18 -0.01 4.02
C SER A 47 16.95 0.33 5.31
N GLY A 48 17.01 -0.58 6.28
CA GLY A 48 17.65 -0.37 7.59
C GLY A 48 16.90 0.60 8.52
N ARG A 49 15.63 0.92 8.22
CA ARG A 49 14.79 1.83 8.99
C ARG A 49 13.78 1.06 9.85
N THR A 50 13.44 1.62 11.00
CA THR A 50 12.44 1.06 11.93
C THR A 50 11.06 1.69 11.80
N SER A 51 10.96 2.87 11.17
CA SER A 51 9.70 3.57 10.89
C SER A 51 9.43 3.65 9.39
N VAL A 52 8.15 3.48 9.03
CA VAL A 52 7.65 3.61 7.66
C VAL A 52 7.54 5.09 7.29
N LYS A 53 8.24 5.47 6.21
CA LYS A 53 8.22 6.81 5.62
C LYS A 53 7.32 6.84 4.38
N LYS A 54 6.94 8.05 3.97
CA LYS A 54 6.09 8.28 2.79
C LYS A 54 6.65 7.66 1.52
N GLN A 55 7.97 7.69 1.35
CA GLN A 55 8.67 7.06 0.23
C GLN A 55 8.36 5.55 0.13
N ASP A 56 8.30 4.86 1.27
CA ASP A 56 7.96 3.43 1.30
C ASP A 56 6.53 3.19 0.84
N VAL A 57 5.62 4.06 1.28
CA VAL A 57 4.20 3.99 0.90
C VAL A 57 4.02 4.23 -0.60
N GLU A 58 4.70 5.23 -1.15
CA GLU A 58 4.66 5.56 -2.58
C GLU A 58 5.25 4.43 -3.43
N GLU A 59 6.38 3.86 -3.03
CA GLU A 59 7.03 2.75 -3.72
C GLU A 59 6.16 1.49 -3.71
N ILE A 60 5.66 1.08 -2.53
CA ILE A 60 4.77 -0.07 -2.41
C ILE A 60 3.46 0.14 -3.19
N CYS A 61 2.92 1.36 -3.22
CA CYS A 61 1.72 1.65 -4.02
C CYS A 61 1.98 1.55 -5.53
N GLY A 62 3.21 1.80 -5.98
CA GLY A 62 3.62 1.57 -7.37
C GLY A 62 3.79 0.08 -7.71
N LEU A 63 4.27 -0.72 -6.74
CA LEU A 63 4.53 -2.15 -6.92
C LEU A 63 3.26 -3.01 -6.82
N PHE A 64 2.38 -2.70 -5.88
CA PHE A 64 1.15 -3.46 -5.63
C PHE A 64 -0.06 -2.72 -6.18
N ARG A 65 -0.80 -3.32 -7.12
CA ARG A 65 -1.98 -2.68 -7.73
C ARG A 65 -3.27 -3.03 -6.98
N ASP A 66 -4.16 -2.04 -6.86
CA ASP A 66 -5.52 -2.29 -6.39
C ASP A 66 -6.35 -3.03 -7.43
N ALA A 67 -7.47 -3.63 -7.00
CA ALA A 67 -8.33 -4.44 -7.85
C ALA A 67 -8.87 -3.69 -9.09
N LYS A 68 -9.21 -2.40 -8.97
CA LYS A 68 -9.75 -1.60 -10.07
C LYS A 68 -8.67 -1.31 -11.11
N SER A 69 -7.47 -0.96 -10.67
CA SER A 69 -6.31 -0.76 -11.55
C SER A 69 -5.88 -2.06 -12.25
N SER A 70 -5.93 -3.18 -11.54
CA SER A 70 -5.66 -4.51 -12.11
C SER A 70 -6.69 -4.89 -13.18
N ALA A 71 -7.99 -4.70 -12.93
CA ALA A 71 -9.04 -4.99 -13.91
C ALA A 71 -8.89 -4.13 -15.19
N LYS A 72 -8.55 -2.85 -15.05
CA LYS A 72 -8.27 -1.98 -16.21
C LYS A 72 -7.08 -2.47 -17.04
N LEU A 73 -6.03 -2.95 -16.38
CA LEU A 73 -4.85 -3.49 -17.07
C LEU A 73 -5.19 -4.76 -17.85
N LEU A 74 -5.99 -5.66 -17.26
CA LEU A 74 -6.49 -6.86 -17.94
C LEU A 74 -7.30 -6.51 -19.19
N LEU A 75 -8.21 -5.54 -19.10
CA LEU A 75 -8.99 -5.08 -20.26
C LEU A 75 -8.12 -4.46 -21.35
N ALA A 76 -7.13 -3.63 -20.97
CA ALA A 76 -6.22 -3.00 -21.92
C ALA A 76 -5.26 -3.99 -22.60
N GLN A 77 -5.06 -5.17 -22.01
CA GLN A 77 -4.18 -6.22 -22.51
C GLN A 77 -4.94 -7.51 -22.82
N SER A 78 -6.24 -7.41 -23.16
CA SER A 78 -7.13 -8.56 -23.35
C SER A 78 -6.58 -9.61 -24.31
N ASP A 79 -5.81 -9.20 -25.32
CA ASP A 79 -5.24 -10.09 -26.33
C ASP A 79 -4.09 -10.97 -25.80
N LYS A 80 -3.55 -10.65 -24.62
CA LYS A 80 -2.49 -11.41 -23.95
C LYS A 80 -3.02 -12.44 -22.95
N TYR A 81 -4.32 -12.42 -22.65
CA TYR A 81 -4.95 -13.30 -21.69
C TYR A 81 -5.86 -14.31 -22.39
N LEU A 82 -5.85 -15.54 -21.87
CA LEU A 82 -6.78 -16.58 -22.31
C LEU A 82 -8.21 -16.16 -21.94
N LYS A 83 -9.15 -16.44 -22.84
CA LYS A 83 -10.59 -16.25 -22.61
C LYS A 83 -11.19 -17.45 -21.90
#